data_AF-A0A3M5JR43-F1
#
_entry.id   AF-A0A3M5JR43-F1
#
_cell.length_a   1.000
_cell.length_b   1.000
_cell.length_c   1.000
_cell.angle_alpha   90.00
_cell.angle_beta   90.00
_cell.angle_gamma   90.00
#
_symmetry.space_group_name_H-M   'P 1'
#
loop_
_entity.id
_entity.type
_entity.pdbx_description
1 polymer ?
#
loop_
_entity_poly.entity_id
_entity_poly.type
_entity_poly.pdbx_seq_one_letter_code
_entity_poly.pdbx_strand_id
1 'polypeptide(L)'
;MIQFLLNQELKTERSLNPNMTVLTYLREQAHKPGTKEGCASGDCGACTVVVGELHSDADGKQTLRYRSLNSCLTFMASLHGKQLISVEDLKHQGQLHSVQQAMVECHGSQCGFCTPGFVMSLFALQKNSTDANAHQAHEALAGNLCRCTGYRPILAAAEQSCSQRQPDQFDQRQAETVERLRAITPAQTEALSDGEKNCFIPLTVADLADLYGSHPQARLLAGGTDLALEVTQFHKQLPVMIYVGHIDEMKGVKRFDDRLEIGAATPLTDCYAALKAEYPDFGELLQRFASLQIRNQGTLGGNIGNASPIGDSPPLLIALGAQIVLRKGNGQRTLALEDYFIDYKVTAR
;
A
#
# COMPACT_ATOMS: atom_id res chain seq x y z
N MET A 1 14.81 -5.96 -13.25
CA MET A 1 15.14 -6.60 -11.96
C MET A 1 14.48 -5.77 -10.87
N ILE A 2 14.08 -6.36 -9.75
CA ILE A 2 13.70 -5.58 -8.56
C ILE A 2 14.70 -5.81 -7.44
N GLN A 3 14.98 -4.76 -6.69
CA GLN A 3 15.78 -4.79 -5.47
C GLN A 3 14.98 -4.18 -4.33
N PHE A 4 15.00 -4.83 -3.16
CA PHE A 4 14.29 -4.39 -1.97
C PHE A 4 14.99 -4.94 -0.72
N LEU A 5 14.72 -4.36 0.45
CA LEU A 5 15.21 -4.90 1.71
C LEU A 5 14.14 -5.80 2.33
N LEU A 6 14.43 -7.09 2.56
CA LEU A 6 13.63 -7.92 3.45
C LEU A 6 14.19 -7.75 4.87
N ASN A 7 13.51 -6.97 5.70
CA ASN A 7 14.07 -6.39 6.92
C ASN A 7 15.36 -5.62 6.61
N GLN A 8 16.54 -6.14 6.97
CA GLN A 8 17.85 -5.56 6.63
C GLN A 8 18.61 -6.41 5.60
N GLU A 9 18.02 -7.44 5.01
CA GLU A 9 18.68 -8.24 3.98
C GLU A 9 18.35 -7.67 2.60
N LEU A 10 19.37 -7.37 1.78
CA LEU A 10 19.14 -6.96 0.40
C LEU A 10 18.70 -8.18 -0.42
N LYS A 11 17.50 -8.12 -0.98
CA LYS A 11 16.98 -9.08 -1.95
C LYS A 11 17.03 -8.49 -3.34
N THR A 12 17.25 -9.35 -4.31
CA THR A 12 17.50 -8.94 -5.69
C THR A 12 16.95 -10.02 -6.60
N GLU A 13 15.85 -9.70 -7.27
CA GLU A 13 15.00 -10.66 -7.94
C GLU A 13 14.84 -10.29 -9.42
N ARG A 14 15.12 -11.25 -10.31
CA ARG A 14 14.98 -11.09 -11.76
C ARG A 14 13.86 -11.92 -12.35
N SER A 15 13.70 -13.14 -11.83
CA SER A 15 12.95 -14.21 -12.48
C SER A 15 11.72 -14.67 -11.70
N LEU A 16 11.14 -13.80 -10.87
CA LEU A 16 9.90 -14.10 -10.17
C LEU A 16 8.71 -13.93 -11.12
N ASN A 17 7.69 -14.77 -10.92
CA ASN A 17 6.38 -14.59 -11.53
C ASN A 17 5.85 -13.17 -11.18
N PRO A 18 5.57 -12.31 -12.16
CA PRO A 18 5.04 -10.97 -11.92
C PRO A 18 3.72 -10.92 -11.15
N ASN A 19 2.92 -11.98 -11.22
CA ASN A 19 1.66 -12.13 -10.47
C ASN A 19 1.88 -12.68 -9.05
N MET A 20 3.13 -12.91 -8.63
CA MET A 20 3.45 -13.36 -7.27
C MET A 20 3.13 -12.26 -6.27
N THR A 21 2.29 -12.59 -5.29
CA THR A 21 1.98 -11.70 -4.17
C THR A 21 3.11 -11.72 -3.14
N VAL A 22 3.23 -10.65 -2.36
CA VAL A 22 4.17 -10.57 -1.23
C VAL A 22 3.89 -11.69 -0.22
N LEU A 23 2.62 -12.05 -0.02
CA LEU A 23 2.23 -13.15 0.86
C LEU A 23 2.82 -14.48 0.39
N THR A 24 2.66 -14.80 -0.89
CA THR A 24 3.20 -16.02 -1.51
C THR A 24 4.73 -16.01 -1.41
N TYR A 25 5.39 -14.90 -1.75
CA TYR A 25 6.84 -14.78 -1.65
C TYR A 25 7.35 -15.02 -0.23
N LEU A 26 6.75 -14.38 0.78
CA LEU A 26 7.16 -14.54 2.18
C LEU A 26 7.05 -16.01 2.63
N ARG A 27 5.95 -16.67 2.29
CA ARG A 27 5.65 -18.02 2.78
C ARG A 27 6.45 -19.10 2.03
N GLU A 28 6.56 -18.98 0.71
CA GLU A 28 7.08 -20.04 -0.15
C GLU A 28 8.54 -19.84 -0.54
N GLN A 29 8.98 -18.60 -0.76
CA GLN A 29 10.35 -18.30 -1.19
C GLN A 29 11.25 -17.93 -0.01
N ALA A 30 10.76 -17.06 0.89
CA ALA A 30 11.53 -16.62 2.06
C ALA A 30 11.36 -17.55 3.27
N HIS A 31 10.42 -18.51 3.23
CA HIS A 31 10.08 -19.41 4.33
C HIS A 31 9.79 -18.68 5.67
N LYS A 32 9.07 -17.57 5.59
CA LYS A 32 8.57 -16.75 6.71
C LYS A 32 7.04 -16.88 6.81
N PRO A 33 6.54 -18.00 7.39
CA PRO A 33 5.12 -18.34 7.35
C PRO A 33 4.26 -17.60 8.39
N GLY A 34 4.84 -16.70 9.19
CA GLY A 34 4.19 -15.91 10.23
C GLY A 34 3.06 -15.06 9.67
N THR A 35 3.25 -14.43 8.52
CA THR A 35 2.19 -13.78 7.75
C THR A 35 1.21 -14.82 7.19
N LYS A 36 -0.10 -14.61 7.41
CA LYS A 36 -1.13 -15.63 7.13
C LYS A 36 -2.04 -15.26 5.95
N GLU A 37 -2.47 -16.27 5.21
CA GLU A 37 -3.58 -16.15 4.27
C GLU A 37 -4.89 -16.44 5.01
N GLY A 38 -5.80 -15.48 5.06
CA GLY A 38 -7.14 -15.67 5.66
C GLY A 38 -8.28 -15.60 4.65
N CYS A 39 -8.27 -14.58 3.78
CA CYS A 39 -9.32 -14.35 2.76
C CYS A 39 -8.79 -14.17 1.34
N ALA A 40 -7.51 -13.80 1.18
CA ALA A 40 -6.90 -13.44 -0.10
C ALA A 40 -7.61 -12.30 -0.87
N SER A 41 -8.39 -11.45 -0.18
CA SER A 41 -9.17 -10.34 -0.75
C SER A 41 -8.89 -8.98 -0.09
N GLY A 42 -8.00 -8.93 0.92
CA GLY A 42 -7.71 -7.71 1.68
C GLY A 42 -8.61 -7.46 2.90
N ASP A 43 -9.68 -8.25 3.07
CA ASP A 43 -10.72 -7.96 4.07
C ASP A 43 -10.33 -8.29 5.52
N CYS A 44 -9.54 -9.35 5.74
CA CYS A 44 -9.34 -9.88 7.09
C CYS A 44 -8.11 -9.31 7.84
N GLY A 45 -7.17 -8.70 7.13
CA GLY A 45 -5.92 -8.17 7.71
C GLY A 45 -4.95 -9.21 8.30
N ALA A 46 -5.21 -10.52 8.24
CA ALA A 46 -4.29 -11.56 8.75
C ALA A 46 -2.93 -11.58 8.02
N CYS A 47 -2.92 -11.06 6.79
CA CYS A 47 -1.74 -10.93 5.94
C CYS A 47 -1.02 -9.58 6.08
N THR A 48 -1.36 -8.78 7.10
CA THR A 48 -0.78 -7.43 7.24
C THR A 48 0.74 -7.53 7.40
N VAL A 49 1.45 -6.78 6.57
CA VAL A 49 2.90 -6.54 6.64
C VAL A 49 3.15 -5.04 6.71
N VAL A 50 4.38 -4.63 7.04
CA VAL A 50 4.75 -3.22 6.99
C VAL A 50 5.81 -2.99 5.93
N VAL A 51 5.62 -1.95 5.14
CA VAL A 51 6.58 -1.47 4.15
C VAL A 51 7.17 -0.14 4.61
N GLY A 52 8.49 -0.08 4.67
CA GLY A 52 9.25 1.15 4.86
C GLY A 52 9.62 1.75 3.51
N GLU A 53 9.34 3.03 3.31
CA GLU A 53 9.68 3.76 2.08
C GLU A 53 10.34 5.10 2.39
N LEU A 54 11.20 5.56 1.48
CA LEU A 54 11.78 6.88 1.56
C LEU A 54 10.71 7.95 1.41
N HIS A 55 10.77 8.95 2.28
CA HIS A 55 9.88 10.11 2.25
C HIS A 55 10.70 11.37 2.54
N SER A 56 10.52 12.40 1.71
CA SER A 56 11.06 13.73 1.99
C SER A 56 10.16 14.46 2.96
N ASP A 57 10.70 14.92 4.09
CA ASP A 57 9.99 15.85 4.97
C ASP A 57 9.92 17.27 4.35
N ALA A 58 9.31 18.21 5.08
CA ALA A 58 9.15 19.59 4.64
C ALA A 58 10.48 20.32 4.38
N ASP A 59 11.57 19.89 5.01
CA ASP A 59 12.92 20.45 4.85
C ASP A 59 13.72 19.71 3.75
N GLY A 60 13.10 18.75 3.06
CA GLY A 60 13.71 17.96 1.99
C GLY A 60 14.62 16.84 2.50
N LYS A 61 14.68 16.59 3.81
CA LYS A 61 15.47 15.50 4.38
C LYS A 61 14.75 14.18 4.17
N GLN A 62 15.49 13.18 3.68
CA GLN A 62 14.93 11.83 3.54
C GLN A 62 14.78 11.17 4.90
N THR A 63 13.58 10.67 5.14
CA THR A 63 13.18 9.91 6.32
C THR A 63 12.52 8.60 5.87
N LEU A 64 12.14 7.75 6.83
CA LEU A 64 11.35 6.56 6.56
C LEU A 64 9.90 6.81 6.92
N ARG A 65 9.01 6.47 6.01
CA ARG A 65 7.59 6.34 6.28
C ARG A 65 7.23 4.86 6.28
N TYR A 66 6.47 4.43 7.29
CA TYR A 66 6.03 3.05 7.42
C TYR A 66 4.55 2.92 7.09
N ARG A 67 4.18 1.97 6.24
CA ARG A 67 2.79 1.70 5.88
C ARG A 67 2.43 0.25 6.12
N SER A 68 1.30 0.01 6.76
CA SER A 68 0.68 -1.31 6.82
C SER A 68 -0.02 -1.61 5.49
N LEU A 69 0.21 -2.79 4.93
CA LEU A 69 -0.38 -3.24 3.66
C LEU A 69 -0.91 -4.67 3.77
N ASN A 70 -1.87 -5.03 2.91
CA ASN A 70 -2.32 -6.41 2.75
C ASN A 70 -1.41 -7.16 1.78
N SER A 71 -0.47 -7.97 2.29
CA SER A 71 0.49 -8.69 1.44
C SER A 71 -0.14 -9.65 0.43
N CYS A 72 -1.40 -10.07 0.62
CA CYS A 72 -2.12 -10.88 -0.37
C CYS A 72 -2.53 -10.10 -1.63
N LEU A 73 -2.59 -8.76 -1.57
CA LEU A 73 -2.95 -7.90 -2.71
C LEU A 73 -1.76 -7.08 -3.24
N THR A 74 -0.61 -7.18 -2.58
CA THR A 74 0.63 -6.51 -3.00
C THR A 74 1.41 -7.45 -3.90
N PHE A 75 1.69 -7.06 -5.14
CA PHE A 75 2.58 -7.81 -6.03
C PHE A 75 4.05 -7.49 -5.75
N MET A 76 4.95 -8.44 -5.99
CA MET A 76 6.38 -8.27 -5.74
C MET A 76 7.00 -7.07 -6.47
N ALA A 77 6.51 -6.74 -7.67
CA ALA A 77 7.00 -5.61 -8.45
C ALA A 77 6.93 -4.27 -7.70
N SER A 78 5.95 -4.09 -6.79
CA SER A 78 5.80 -2.83 -6.05
C SER A 78 6.78 -2.65 -4.89
N LEU A 79 7.62 -3.65 -4.59
CA LEU A 79 8.62 -3.58 -3.53
C LEU A 79 9.94 -2.96 -3.96
N HIS A 80 10.14 -2.71 -5.26
CA HIS A 80 11.40 -2.15 -5.74
C HIS A 80 11.73 -0.82 -5.02
N GLY A 81 12.93 -0.72 -4.45
CA GLY A 81 13.38 0.45 -3.70
C GLY A 81 12.74 0.62 -2.31
N LYS A 82 12.08 -0.42 -1.78
CA LYS A 82 11.40 -0.37 -0.47
C LYS A 82 11.97 -1.40 0.52
N GLN A 83 11.59 -1.25 1.78
CA GLN A 83 11.82 -2.24 2.83
C GLN A 83 10.52 -2.99 3.11
N LEU A 84 10.57 -4.33 3.18
CA LEU A 84 9.48 -5.20 3.60
C LEU A 84 9.78 -5.77 4.98
N ILE A 85 8.84 -5.63 5.92
CA ILE A 85 8.93 -6.10 7.30
C ILE A 85 7.76 -7.04 7.58
N SER A 86 8.06 -8.24 8.07
CA SER A 86 7.11 -9.27 8.48
C SER A 86 7.11 -9.46 10.00
N VAL A 87 6.14 -10.19 10.55
CA VAL A 87 5.99 -10.40 12.00
C VAL A 87 7.23 -11.06 12.63
N GLU A 88 7.94 -11.90 11.89
CA GLU A 88 9.16 -12.55 12.34
C GLU A 88 10.32 -11.58 12.58
N ASP A 89 10.32 -10.43 11.90
CA ASP A 89 11.38 -9.43 11.97
C ASP A 89 11.34 -8.58 13.24
N LEU A 90 10.21 -8.62 13.95
CA LEU A 90 9.99 -7.82 15.15
C LEU A 90 10.79 -8.37 16.34
N LYS A 91 10.91 -9.69 16.45
CA LYS A 91 11.68 -10.33 17.52
C LYS A 91 13.17 -10.04 17.32
N HIS A 92 13.82 -9.48 18.32
CA HIS A 92 15.24 -9.10 18.24
C HIS A 92 16.02 -9.62 19.45
N GLN A 93 17.19 -10.21 19.22
CA GLN A 93 18.06 -10.75 20.27
C GLN A 93 17.34 -11.67 21.28
N GLY A 94 16.42 -12.50 20.77
CA GLY A 94 15.64 -13.42 21.60
C GLY A 94 14.44 -12.78 22.32
N GLN A 95 14.31 -11.45 22.31
CA GLN A 95 13.25 -10.70 22.97
C GLN A 95 12.10 -10.34 22.00
N LEU A 96 10.87 -10.43 22.49
CA LEU A 96 9.69 -9.98 21.76
C LEU A 96 9.71 -8.46 21.62
N HIS A 97 9.19 -7.97 20.51
CA HIS A 97 8.91 -6.54 20.35
C HIS A 97 7.81 -6.12 21.34
N SER A 98 7.80 -4.85 21.77
CA SER A 98 6.82 -4.32 22.74
C SER A 98 5.36 -4.64 22.36
N VAL A 99 5.01 -4.48 21.08
CA VAL A 99 3.69 -4.84 20.54
C VAL A 99 3.38 -6.34 20.68
N GLN A 100 4.36 -7.22 20.41
CA GLN A 100 4.18 -8.66 20.58
C GLN A 100 4.00 -9.02 22.06
N GLN A 101 4.79 -8.39 22.94
CA GLN A 101 4.72 -8.57 24.38
C GLN A 101 3.35 -8.11 24.94
N ALA A 102 2.85 -6.96 24.51
CA ALA A 102 1.53 -6.46 24.90
C ALA A 102 0.40 -7.42 24.50
N MET A 103 0.48 -8.05 23.32
CA MET A 103 -0.50 -9.05 22.89
C MET A 103 -0.51 -10.30 23.79
N VAL A 104 0.65 -10.67 24.37
CA VAL A 104 0.76 -11.78 25.34
C VAL A 104 0.17 -11.35 26.69
N GLU A 105 0.61 -10.22 27.22
CA GLU A 105 0.27 -9.74 28.57
C GLU A 105 -1.20 -9.35 28.71
N CYS A 106 -1.79 -8.73 27.70
CA CYS A 106 -3.21 -8.37 27.70
C CYS A 106 -4.13 -9.53 27.26
N HIS A 107 -3.61 -10.74 27.05
CA HIS A 107 -4.37 -11.88 26.53
C HIS A 107 -5.03 -11.60 25.17
N GLY A 108 -4.37 -10.82 24.31
CA GLY A 108 -4.83 -10.41 22.99
C GLY A 108 -4.84 -11.53 21.93
N SER A 109 -4.43 -12.74 22.29
CA SER A 109 -4.33 -13.89 21.37
C SER A 109 -4.98 -15.14 21.97
N GLN A 110 -5.84 -15.81 21.19
CA GLN A 110 -6.40 -17.12 21.51
C GLN A 110 -5.94 -18.17 20.48
N CYS A 111 -6.64 -18.33 19.35
CA CYS A 111 -6.23 -19.26 18.30
C CYS A 111 -4.90 -18.88 17.61
N GLY A 112 -4.48 -17.62 17.74
CA GLY A 112 -3.20 -17.11 17.23
C GLY A 112 -3.17 -16.76 15.74
N PHE A 113 -4.18 -17.15 14.95
CA PHE A 113 -4.11 -17.00 13.49
C PHE A 113 -4.10 -15.54 13.01
N CYS A 114 -4.94 -14.69 13.59
CA CYS A 114 -4.99 -13.26 13.23
C CYS A 114 -3.92 -12.42 13.92
N THR A 115 -3.29 -12.95 14.98
CA THR A 115 -2.36 -12.22 15.86
C THR A 115 -1.22 -11.55 15.08
N PRO A 116 -0.55 -12.20 14.11
CA PRO A 116 0.45 -11.53 13.27
C PRO A 116 -0.05 -10.25 12.60
N GLY A 117 -1.27 -10.29 12.04
CA GLY A 117 -1.86 -9.13 11.37
C GLY A 117 -2.08 -7.95 12.32
N PHE A 118 -2.62 -8.22 13.52
CA PHE A 118 -2.81 -7.19 14.55
C PHE A 118 -1.48 -6.61 15.03
N VAL A 119 -0.49 -7.47 15.27
CA VAL A 119 0.87 -7.05 15.65
C VAL A 119 1.46 -6.11 14.61
N MET A 120 1.37 -6.43 13.32
CA MET A 120 1.93 -5.58 12.27
C MET A 120 1.19 -4.26 12.11
N SER A 121 -0.13 -4.22 12.29
CA SER A 121 -0.90 -2.97 12.30
C SER A 121 -0.49 -2.05 13.46
N LEU A 122 -0.34 -2.58 14.67
CA LEU A 122 0.10 -1.82 15.84
C LEU A 122 1.56 -1.39 15.75
N PHE A 123 2.42 -2.24 15.18
CA PHE A 123 3.80 -1.85 14.86
C PHE A 123 3.84 -0.66 13.90
N ALA A 124 3.04 -0.68 12.83
CA ALA A 124 2.95 0.46 11.91
C ALA A 124 2.46 1.73 12.64
N LEU A 125 1.46 1.60 13.52
CA LEU A 125 0.96 2.72 14.32
C LEU A 125 2.06 3.32 15.22
N GLN A 126 2.79 2.49 15.97
CA GLN A 126 3.90 2.92 16.83
C GLN A 126 5.03 3.61 16.04
N LYS A 127 5.23 3.22 14.78
CA LYS A 127 6.21 3.85 13.89
C LYS A 127 5.79 5.20 13.32
N ASN A 128 4.49 5.47 13.27
CA ASN A 128 3.96 6.73 12.74
C ASN A 128 3.43 7.65 13.84
N SER A 129 3.40 7.21 15.11
CA SER A 129 2.94 8.01 16.24
C SER A 129 3.71 7.71 17.52
N THR A 130 4.09 8.77 18.24
CA THR A 130 4.73 8.67 19.57
C THR A 130 3.73 8.56 20.70
N ASP A 131 2.49 9.01 20.48
CA ASP A 131 1.42 9.05 21.50
C ASP A 131 0.08 8.82 20.80
N ALA A 132 -0.13 7.59 20.30
CA ALA A 132 -1.33 7.27 19.56
C ALA A 132 -2.54 7.22 20.48
N ASN A 133 -3.59 7.98 20.14
CA ASN A 133 -4.83 7.95 20.88
C ASN A 133 -5.71 6.74 20.49
N ALA A 134 -6.78 6.50 21.25
CA ALA A 134 -7.69 5.38 21.03
C ALA A 134 -8.31 5.35 19.62
N HIS A 135 -8.58 6.52 19.04
CA HIS A 135 -9.15 6.62 17.70
C HIS A 135 -8.16 6.16 16.63
N GLN A 136 -6.89 6.54 16.73
CA GLN A 136 -5.82 6.06 15.84
C GLN A 136 -5.58 4.56 16.00
N ALA A 137 -5.65 4.04 17.23
CA ALA A 137 -5.59 2.60 17.47
C ALA A 137 -6.75 1.86 16.80
N HIS A 138 -7.99 2.37 16.92
CA HIS A 138 -9.14 1.79 16.24
C HIS A 138 -8.99 1.82 14.72
N GLU A 139 -8.53 2.93 14.15
CA GLU A 139 -8.30 3.04 12.71
C GLU A 139 -7.24 2.06 12.21
N ALA A 140 -6.12 1.93 12.93
CA ALA A 140 -5.05 0.99 12.58
C ALA A 140 -5.53 -0.47 12.60
N LEU A 141 -6.46 -0.79 13.50
CA LEU A 141 -6.99 -2.15 13.69
C LEU A 141 -8.27 -2.45 12.90
N ALA A 142 -8.91 -1.44 12.30
CA ALA A 142 -10.20 -1.59 11.62
C ALA A 142 -10.17 -2.62 10.46
N GLY A 143 -9.00 -2.83 9.86
CA GLY A 143 -8.78 -3.83 8.82
C GLY A 143 -8.44 -5.24 9.29
N ASN A 144 -8.40 -5.49 10.60
CA ASN A 144 -8.00 -6.77 11.16
C ASN A 144 -9.20 -7.47 11.81
N LEU A 145 -9.52 -8.68 11.34
CA LEU A 145 -10.64 -9.46 11.85
C LEU A 145 -10.15 -10.52 12.84
N CYS A 146 -10.81 -10.59 14.01
CA CYS A 146 -10.64 -11.65 14.98
C CYS A 146 -11.98 -12.30 15.31
N ARG A 147 -12.03 -13.64 15.28
CA ARG A 147 -13.23 -14.40 15.61
C ARG A 147 -13.28 -14.93 17.04
N CYS A 148 -12.18 -14.84 17.79
CA CYS A 148 -12.03 -15.53 19.08
C CYS A 148 -12.06 -14.57 20.29
N THR A 149 -11.36 -13.44 20.21
CA THR A 149 -11.05 -12.62 21.41
C THR A 149 -12.14 -11.64 21.81
N GLY A 150 -13.09 -11.33 20.91
CA GLY A 150 -14.04 -10.26 21.11
C GLY A 150 -13.40 -8.86 21.14
N TYR A 151 -12.19 -8.71 20.60
CA TYR A 151 -11.40 -7.45 20.43
C TYR A 151 -10.97 -6.71 21.70
N ARG A 152 -11.73 -6.75 22.79
CA ARG A 152 -11.40 -6.06 24.06
C ARG A 152 -9.95 -6.26 24.54
N PRO A 153 -9.40 -7.49 24.63
CA PRO A 153 -8.00 -7.66 25.05
C PRO A 153 -6.98 -7.17 24.02
N ILE A 154 -7.34 -7.12 22.73
CA ILE A 154 -6.49 -6.56 21.67
C ILE A 154 -6.41 -5.03 21.80
N LEU A 155 -7.54 -4.38 22.11
CA LEU A 155 -7.57 -2.94 22.36
C LEU A 155 -6.75 -2.56 23.60
N ALA A 156 -6.79 -3.37 24.65
CA ALA A 156 -5.90 -3.20 25.80
C ALA A 156 -4.41 -3.32 25.42
N ALA A 157 -4.06 -4.28 24.56
CA ALA A 157 -2.69 -4.40 24.04
C ALA A 157 -2.28 -3.20 23.18
N ALA A 158 -3.21 -2.63 22.40
CA ALA A 158 -2.98 -1.43 21.62
C ALA A 158 -2.69 -0.23 22.52
N GLU A 159 -3.51 -0.03 23.55
CA GLU A 159 -3.32 1.04 24.55
C GLU A 159 -1.97 0.89 25.26
N GLN A 160 -1.64 -0.32 25.74
CA GLN A 160 -0.36 -0.59 26.41
C GLN A 160 0.84 -0.33 25.50
N SER A 161 0.80 -0.81 24.26
CA SER A 161 1.93 -0.68 23.32
C SER A 161 2.14 0.75 22.81
N CYS A 162 1.06 1.54 22.71
CA CYS A 162 1.14 2.93 22.23
C CYS A 162 1.51 3.91 23.34
N SER A 163 1.01 3.73 24.56
CA SER A 163 1.29 4.62 25.69
C SER A 163 2.71 4.46 26.27
N GLN A 164 3.36 3.32 26.00
CA GLN A 164 4.71 3.02 26.48
C GLN A 164 5.68 2.75 25.32
N ARG A 165 5.63 3.57 24.25
CA ARG A 165 6.55 3.41 23.13
C ARG A 165 8.00 3.49 23.61
N GLN A 166 8.74 2.41 23.39
CA GLN A 166 10.20 2.37 23.57
C GLN A 166 10.89 2.39 22.21
N PRO A 167 12.06 3.05 22.09
CA PRO A 167 12.90 2.92 20.90
C PRO A 167 13.28 1.47 20.65
N ASP A 168 13.15 1.02 19.41
CA ASP A 168 13.46 -0.37 19.02
C ASP A 168 14.60 -0.46 17.99
N GLN A 169 14.88 -1.66 17.50
CA GLN A 169 15.95 -1.92 16.54
C GLN A 169 15.76 -1.19 15.20
N PHE A 170 14.53 -0.90 14.78
CA PHE A 170 14.24 -0.17 13.55
C PHE A 170 14.50 1.33 13.73
N ASP A 171 14.23 1.88 14.90
CA ASP A 171 14.57 3.27 15.23
C ASP A 171 16.10 3.45 15.24
N GLN A 172 16.83 2.51 15.88
CA GLN A 172 18.28 2.53 15.96
C GLN A 172 18.97 2.42 14.59
N ARG A 173 18.36 1.69 13.64
CA ARG A 173 18.92 1.46 12.29
C ARG A 173 18.37 2.41 11.23
N GLN A 174 17.52 3.37 11.59
CA GLN A 174 16.83 4.23 10.63
C GLN A 174 17.79 4.88 9.63
N ALA A 175 18.91 5.46 10.10
CA ALA A 175 19.89 6.12 9.23
C ALA A 175 20.54 5.13 8.24
N GLU A 176 20.93 3.94 8.70
CA GLU A 176 21.48 2.88 7.85
C GLU A 176 20.46 2.46 6.79
N THR A 177 19.21 2.23 7.20
CA THR A 177 18.14 1.81 6.29
C THR A 177 17.84 2.88 5.24
N VAL A 178 17.83 4.16 5.60
CA VAL A 178 17.68 5.27 4.65
C VAL A 178 18.78 5.23 3.59
N GLU A 179 20.05 5.14 3.98
CA GLU A 179 21.16 5.11 3.03
C GLU A 179 21.10 3.88 2.12
N ARG A 180 20.72 2.72 2.68
CA ARG A 180 20.58 1.49 1.91
C ARG A 180 19.42 1.55 0.92
N LEU A 181 18.28 2.14 1.30
CA LEU A 181 17.16 2.34 0.38
C LEU A 181 17.52 3.32 -0.73
N ARG A 182 18.26 4.40 -0.43
CA ARG A 182 18.74 5.35 -1.46
C ARG A 182 19.62 4.66 -2.49
N ALA A 183 20.47 3.72 -2.05
CA ALA A 183 21.35 2.97 -2.94
C ALA A 183 20.62 2.02 -3.91
N ILE A 184 19.36 1.67 -3.62
CA ILE A 184 18.51 0.83 -4.48
C ILE A 184 17.29 1.57 -5.03
N THR A 185 17.28 2.90 -4.94
CA THR A 185 16.27 3.73 -5.62
C THR A 185 16.35 3.45 -7.12
N PRO A 186 15.22 3.17 -7.80
CA PRO A 186 15.23 2.92 -9.22
C PRO A 186 15.79 4.14 -9.99
N ALA A 187 16.75 3.90 -10.89
CA ALA A 187 17.37 4.93 -11.70
C ALA A 187 17.01 4.84 -13.19
N GLN A 188 16.38 3.74 -13.60
CA GLN A 188 15.92 3.50 -14.96
C GLN A 188 14.65 2.64 -14.95
N THR A 189 14.00 2.54 -16.10
CA THR A 189 12.89 1.59 -16.29
C THR A 189 13.39 0.16 -16.09
N GLU A 190 12.77 -0.55 -15.15
CA GLU A 190 13.09 -1.94 -14.83
C GLU A 190 11.94 -2.88 -15.21
N ALA A 191 12.19 -4.18 -15.19
CA ALA A 191 11.14 -5.18 -15.37
C ALA A 191 11.33 -6.42 -14.49
N LEU A 192 10.22 -7.04 -14.10
CA LEU A 192 10.17 -8.38 -13.52
C LEU A 192 9.55 -9.33 -14.55
N SER A 193 10.15 -10.50 -14.77
CA SER A 193 9.67 -11.44 -15.79
C SER A 193 9.95 -12.88 -15.39
N ASP A 194 9.00 -13.79 -15.61
CA ASP A 194 9.22 -15.24 -15.50
C ASP A 194 9.48 -15.90 -16.87
N GLY A 195 9.67 -15.09 -17.93
CA GLY A 195 9.81 -15.55 -19.32
C GLY A 195 8.49 -15.62 -20.08
N GLU A 196 7.35 -15.75 -19.39
CA GLU A 196 6.01 -15.76 -20.00
C GLU A 196 5.24 -14.47 -19.74
N LYS A 197 5.34 -13.95 -18.51
CA LYS A 197 4.65 -12.76 -18.04
C LYS A 197 5.68 -11.68 -17.73
N ASN A 198 5.26 -10.43 -17.83
CA ASN A 198 6.12 -9.27 -17.61
C ASN A 198 5.41 -8.22 -16.75
N CYS A 199 6.15 -7.59 -15.84
CA CYS A 199 5.75 -6.34 -15.21
C CYS A 199 6.84 -5.30 -15.44
N PHE A 200 6.52 -4.27 -16.22
CA PHE A 200 7.42 -3.13 -16.47
C PHE A 200 7.26 -2.07 -15.38
N ILE A 201 8.34 -1.40 -15.03
CA ILE A 201 8.43 -0.44 -13.93
C ILE A 201 9.04 0.86 -14.47
N PRO A 202 8.27 1.68 -15.21
CA PRO A 202 8.71 2.98 -15.70
C PRO A 202 8.90 4.00 -14.59
N LEU A 203 9.75 4.99 -14.84
CA LEU A 203 10.00 6.11 -13.93
C LEU A 203 9.37 7.42 -14.39
N THR A 204 9.01 7.52 -15.67
CA THR A 204 8.41 8.75 -16.22
C THR A 204 7.09 8.46 -16.91
N VAL A 205 6.26 9.49 -17.03
CA VAL A 205 5.03 9.45 -17.83
C VAL A 205 5.29 9.24 -19.33
N ALA A 206 6.49 9.57 -19.82
CA ALA A 206 6.90 9.32 -21.19
C ALA A 206 7.18 7.83 -21.40
N ASP A 207 7.97 7.20 -20.53
CA ASP A 207 8.24 5.76 -20.58
C ASP A 207 6.94 4.95 -20.47
N LEU A 208 6.03 5.37 -19.58
CA LEU A 208 4.70 4.77 -19.46
C LEU A 208 3.93 4.86 -20.77
N ALA A 209 3.93 6.02 -21.44
CA ALA A 209 3.21 6.19 -22.69
C ALA A 209 3.76 5.30 -23.81
N ASP A 210 5.09 5.17 -23.91
CA ASP A 210 5.76 4.33 -24.91
C ASP A 210 5.51 2.84 -24.65
N LEU A 211 5.64 2.41 -23.39
CA LEU A 211 5.36 1.03 -22.97
C LEU A 211 3.89 0.67 -23.20
N TYR A 212 2.96 1.53 -22.80
CA TYR A 212 1.53 1.28 -22.96
C TYR A 212 1.10 1.34 -24.44
N GLY A 213 1.77 2.16 -25.26
CA GLY A 213 1.58 2.15 -26.71
C GLY A 213 2.05 0.84 -27.37
N SER A 214 3.15 0.27 -26.87
CA SER A 214 3.70 -1.02 -27.33
C SER A 214 2.94 -2.23 -26.79
N HIS A 215 2.28 -2.07 -25.63
CA HIS A 215 1.52 -3.11 -24.94
C HIS A 215 0.13 -2.59 -24.53
N PRO A 216 -0.78 -2.30 -25.49
CA PRO A 216 -2.08 -1.71 -25.20
C PRO A 216 -3.02 -2.62 -24.37
N GLN A 217 -2.70 -3.92 -24.29
CA GLN A 217 -3.37 -4.90 -23.44
C GLN A 217 -2.84 -4.93 -22.00
N ALA A 218 -1.74 -4.22 -21.70
CA ALA A 218 -1.12 -4.26 -20.39
C ALA A 218 -2.08 -3.76 -19.31
N ARG A 219 -1.99 -4.35 -18.13
CA ARG A 219 -2.77 -3.91 -16.97
C ARG A 219 -1.95 -2.93 -16.16
N LEU A 220 -2.46 -1.71 -16.00
CA LEU A 220 -1.81 -0.71 -15.16
C LEU A 220 -1.95 -1.10 -13.70
N LEU A 221 -0.83 -1.16 -13.01
CA LEU A 221 -0.72 -1.49 -11.59
C LEU A 221 -0.26 -0.24 -10.83
N ALA A 222 -1.10 0.27 -9.93
CA ALA A 222 -0.68 1.24 -8.92
C ALA A 222 -0.75 0.54 -7.55
N GLY A 223 -1.84 0.78 -6.80
CA GLY A 223 -2.12 0.05 -5.57
C GLY A 223 -2.44 -1.42 -5.78
N GLY A 224 -3.09 -1.81 -6.88
CA GLY A 224 -3.40 -3.22 -7.15
C GLY A 224 -4.50 -3.84 -6.28
N THR A 225 -5.14 -3.07 -5.38
CA THR A 225 -6.15 -3.59 -4.43
C THR A 225 -7.39 -4.21 -5.09
N ASP A 226 -7.69 -3.83 -6.34
CA ASP A 226 -8.74 -4.45 -7.14
C ASP A 226 -8.14 -5.43 -8.18
N LEU A 227 -7.10 -4.99 -8.92
CA LEU A 227 -6.42 -5.80 -9.94
C LEU A 227 -5.91 -7.14 -9.39
N ALA A 228 -5.40 -7.18 -8.16
CA ALA A 228 -4.90 -8.40 -7.54
C ALA A 228 -5.99 -9.45 -7.31
N LEU A 229 -7.26 -9.04 -7.16
CA LEU A 229 -8.38 -9.96 -7.00
C LEU A 229 -8.59 -10.82 -8.27
N GLU A 230 -8.21 -10.32 -9.44
CA GLU A 230 -8.19 -11.13 -10.65
C GLU A 230 -7.28 -12.35 -10.51
N VAL A 231 -6.15 -12.21 -9.82
CA VAL A 231 -5.22 -13.31 -9.57
C VAL A 231 -5.66 -14.14 -8.37
N THR A 232 -6.00 -13.50 -7.24
CA THR A 232 -6.19 -14.19 -5.97
C THR A 232 -7.57 -14.83 -5.80
N GLN A 233 -8.61 -14.22 -6.36
CA GLN A 233 -9.99 -14.71 -6.25
C GLN A 233 -10.48 -15.35 -7.55
N PHE A 234 -10.12 -14.76 -8.70
CA PHE A 234 -10.58 -15.24 -10.00
C PHE A 234 -9.58 -16.13 -10.73
N HIS A 235 -8.39 -16.36 -10.14
CA HIS A 235 -7.33 -17.21 -10.68
C HIS A 235 -6.95 -16.90 -12.14
N LYS A 236 -7.11 -15.64 -12.54
CA LYS A 236 -6.71 -15.14 -13.84
C LYS A 236 -5.22 -14.86 -13.85
N GLN A 237 -4.63 -14.95 -15.02
CA GLN A 237 -3.26 -14.51 -15.24
C GLN A 237 -3.27 -13.13 -15.88
N LEU A 238 -2.35 -12.28 -15.41
CA LEU A 238 -2.03 -10.99 -16.02
C LEU A 238 -0.71 -11.17 -16.80
N PRO A 239 -0.73 -11.28 -18.14
CA PRO A 239 0.48 -11.54 -18.92
C PRO A 239 1.42 -10.34 -18.97
N VAL A 240 0.87 -9.13 -19.01
CA VAL A 240 1.64 -7.89 -19.04
C VAL A 240 1.04 -6.90 -18.05
N MET A 241 1.87 -6.41 -17.13
CA MET A 241 1.56 -5.33 -16.21
C MET A 241 2.53 -4.17 -16.39
N ILE A 242 2.10 -2.96 -16.00
CA ILE A 242 2.98 -1.80 -15.88
C ILE A 242 2.75 -1.18 -14.51
N TYR A 243 3.76 -1.23 -13.64
CA TYR A 243 3.72 -0.63 -12.31
C TYR A 243 4.05 0.86 -12.37
N VAL A 244 3.07 1.71 -12.03
CA VAL A 244 3.18 3.18 -12.14
C VAL A 244 3.59 3.87 -10.84
N GLY A 245 3.82 3.11 -9.75
CA GLY A 245 4.11 3.70 -8.43
C GLY A 245 5.46 4.41 -8.30
N HIS A 246 6.36 4.25 -9.28
CA HIS A 246 7.63 4.98 -9.34
C HIS A 246 7.60 6.25 -10.19
N ILE A 247 6.46 6.57 -10.82
CA ILE A 247 6.31 7.79 -11.62
C ILE A 247 5.94 8.94 -10.68
N ASP A 248 6.87 9.84 -10.42
CA ASP A 248 6.69 10.94 -9.47
C ASP A 248 5.61 11.93 -9.92
N GLU A 249 5.46 12.16 -11.24
CA GLU A 249 4.43 13.04 -11.78
C GLU A 249 3.00 12.49 -11.60
N MET A 250 2.86 11.18 -11.32
CA MET A 250 1.57 10.54 -11.03
C MET A 250 1.25 10.50 -9.54
N LYS A 251 2.09 11.05 -8.67
CA LYS A 251 1.91 11.03 -7.21
C LYS A 251 1.76 12.44 -6.63
N GLY A 252 1.24 12.48 -5.41
CA GLY A 252 1.08 13.69 -4.62
C GLY A 252 -0.22 14.43 -4.89
N VAL A 253 -0.38 15.50 -4.12
CA VAL A 253 -1.49 16.46 -4.22
C VAL A 253 -0.87 17.84 -4.35
N LYS A 254 -1.19 18.54 -5.43
CA LYS A 254 -0.79 19.93 -5.66
C LYS A 254 -1.99 20.84 -5.42
N ARG A 255 -1.77 21.91 -4.67
CA ARG A 255 -2.79 22.92 -4.37
C ARG A 255 -2.54 24.16 -5.22
N PHE A 256 -3.58 24.60 -5.90
CA PHE A 256 -3.65 25.87 -6.61
C PHE A 256 -4.74 26.73 -5.95
N ASP A 257 -4.84 27.99 -6.36
CA ASP A 257 -5.83 28.92 -5.81
C ASP A 257 -7.27 28.51 -6.14
N ASP A 258 -7.47 27.77 -7.23
CA ASP A 258 -8.78 27.41 -7.79
C ASP A 258 -9.08 25.91 -7.78
N ARG A 259 -8.08 25.05 -7.52
CA ARG A 259 -8.24 23.59 -7.60
C ARG A 259 -7.21 22.80 -6.81
N LEU A 260 -7.51 21.53 -6.59
CA LEU A 260 -6.53 20.50 -6.22
C LEU A 260 -6.23 19.63 -7.46
N GLU A 261 -4.96 19.40 -7.73
CA GLU A 261 -4.52 18.38 -8.69
C GLU A 261 -3.98 17.17 -7.93
N ILE A 262 -4.60 16.01 -8.14
CA ILE A 262 -4.23 14.77 -7.47
C ILE A 262 -3.66 13.81 -8.50
N GLY A 263 -2.42 13.36 -8.29
CA GLY A 263 -1.81 12.33 -9.11
C GLY A 263 -2.60 11.01 -9.07
N ALA A 264 -2.78 10.36 -10.22
CA ALA A 264 -3.58 9.14 -10.31
C ALA A 264 -3.04 7.96 -9.47
N ALA A 265 -1.73 7.91 -9.22
CA ALA A 265 -1.07 6.91 -8.39
C ALA A 265 -0.95 7.33 -6.90
N THR A 266 -1.57 8.43 -6.49
CA THR A 266 -1.57 8.88 -5.08
C THR A 266 -2.43 7.95 -4.21
N PRO A 267 -1.86 7.34 -3.15
CA PRO A 267 -2.63 6.55 -2.18
C PRO A 267 -3.73 7.39 -1.52
N LEU A 268 -4.88 6.77 -1.22
CA LEU A 268 -6.02 7.47 -0.60
C LEU A 268 -5.67 8.13 0.74
N THR A 269 -4.78 7.49 1.52
CA THR A 269 -4.23 8.07 2.77
C THR A 269 -3.47 9.37 2.55
N ASP A 270 -2.81 9.54 1.40
CA ASP A 270 -2.07 10.77 1.07
C ASP A 270 -2.99 11.86 0.52
N CYS A 271 -4.15 11.48 -0.01
CA CYS A 271 -5.19 12.43 -0.40
C CYS A 271 -5.95 13.00 0.81
N TYR A 272 -5.98 12.27 1.94
CA TYR A 272 -6.87 12.56 3.07
C TYR A 272 -6.73 13.98 3.62
N ALA A 273 -5.50 14.42 3.92
CA ALA A 273 -5.28 15.71 4.58
C ALA A 273 -5.76 16.88 3.71
N ALA A 274 -5.44 16.86 2.41
CA ALA A 274 -5.87 17.88 1.46
C ALA A 274 -7.39 17.85 1.23
N LEU A 275 -7.96 16.66 1.01
CA LEU A 275 -9.39 16.52 0.77
C LEU A 275 -10.22 16.89 2.01
N LYS A 276 -9.80 16.51 3.22
CA LYS A 276 -10.48 16.90 4.45
C LYS A 276 -10.46 18.41 4.69
N ALA A 277 -9.35 19.07 4.35
CA ALA A 277 -9.21 20.51 4.55
C ALA A 277 -10.16 21.31 3.64
N GLU A 278 -10.29 20.92 2.37
CA GLU A 278 -11.18 21.60 1.42
C GLU A 278 -12.63 21.10 1.49
N TYR A 279 -12.82 19.79 1.72
CA TYR A 279 -14.09 19.09 1.70
C TYR A 279 -14.20 18.14 2.92
N PRO A 280 -14.58 18.67 4.10
CA PRO A 280 -14.63 17.88 5.34
C PRO A 280 -15.42 16.58 5.22
N ASP A 281 -16.57 16.60 4.53
CA ASP A 281 -17.43 15.43 4.32
C ASP A 281 -16.74 14.34 3.48
N PHE A 282 -15.92 14.72 2.51
CA PHE A 282 -15.10 13.76 1.75
C PHE A 282 -14.00 13.17 2.65
N GLY A 283 -13.39 14.00 3.50
CA GLY A 283 -12.49 13.51 4.55
C GLY A 283 -13.15 12.44 5.42
N GLU A 284 -14.35 12.69 5.94
CA GLU A 284 -15.09 11.71 6.75
C GLU A 284 -15.42 10.43 5.98
N LEU A 285 -15.83 10.53 4.71
CA LEU A 285 -16.08 9.37 3.86
C LEU A 285 -14.80 8.53 3.70
N LEU A 286 -13.67 9.14 3.37
CA LEU A 286 -12.40 8.42 3.21
C LEU A 286 -11.99 7.68 4.48
N GLN A 287 -12.33 8.20 5.65
CA GLN A 287 -12.02 7.52 6.91
C GLN A 287 -12.81 6.21 7.09
N ARG A 288 -14.04 6.16 6.55
CA ARG A 288 -14.91 4.97 6.56
C ARG A 288 -14.65 4.03 5.38
N PHE A 289 -13.97 4.52 4.34
CA PHE A 289 -13.67 3.76 3.14
C PHE A 289 -12.61 2.69 3.39
N ALA A 290 -13.01 1.43 3.33
CA ALA A 290 -12.12 0.27 3.49
C ALA A 290 -11.27 0.31 4.79
N SER A 291 -10.24 -0.52 4.85
CA SER A 291 -9.27 -0.53 5.94
C SER A 291 -8.10 0.42 5.69
N LEU A 292 -7.35 0.78 6.74
CA LEU A 292 -6.13 1.58 6.60
C LEU A 292 -5.10 0.90 5.69
N GLN A 293 -5.00 -0.43 5.72
CA GLN A 293 -4.11 -1.21 4.85
C GLN A 293 -4.47 -1.04 3.37
N ILE A 294 -5.77 -1.07 3.05
CA ILE A 294 -6.26 -0.79 1.70
C ILE A 294 -6.01 0.67 1.33
N ARG A 295 -6.28 1.65 2.21
CA ARG A 295 -6.06 3.07 1.92
C ARG A 295 -4.58 3.48 1.82
N ASN A 296 -3.67 2.72 2.42
CA ASN A 296 -2.23 2.92 2.32
C ASN A 296 -1.67 2.55 0.95
N GLN A 297 -2.40 1.74 0.18
CA GLN A 297 -1.93 1.20 -1.10
C GLN A 297 -2.88 1.57 -2.26
N GLY A 298 -4.18 1.46 -2.07
CA GLY A 298 -5.22 1.85 -3.02
C GLY A 298 -5.13 3.33 -3.35
N THR A 299 -5.26 3.65 -4.64
CA THR A 299 -5.02 5.00 -5.18
C THR A 299 -6.31 5.61 -5.72
N LEU A 300 -6.38 6.94 -5.76
CA LEU A 300 -7.56 7.64 -6.27
C LEU A 300 -7.79 7.32 -7.76
N GLY A 301 -6.74 7.33 -8.58
CA GLY A 301 -6.83 6.96 -9.99
C GLY A 301 -7.18 5.50 -10.21
N GLY A 302 -6.72 4.59 -9.34
CA GLY A 302 -7.15 3.20 -9.36
C GLY A 302 -8.63 3.03 -9.00
N ASN A 303 -9.15 3.80 -8.03
CA ASN A 303 -10.56 3.78 -7.65
C ASN A 303 -11.46 4.28 -8.79
N ILE A 304 -11.06 5.37 -9.46
CA ILE A 304 -11.75 5.92 -10.64
C ILE A 304 -11.64 4.96 -11.84
N GLY A 305 -10.43 4.52 -12.17
CA GLY A 305 -10.15 3.68 -13.34
C GLY A 305 -10.77 2.29 -13.29
N ASN A 306 -11.08 1.76 -12.10
CA ASN A 306 -11.84 0.52 -11.93
C ASN A 306 -13.28 0.64 -12.42
N ALA A 307 -13.87 1.85 -12.37
CA ALA A 307 -15.26 2.11 -12.77
C ALA A 307 -16.26 1.15 -12.11
N SER A 308 -16.04 0.84 -10.84
CA SER A 308 -17.00 0.07 -10.04
C SER A 308 -18.29 0.88 -9.84
N PRO A 309 -19.48 0.30 -10.07
CA PRO A 309 -20.76 0.98 -9.80
C PRO A 309 -20.97 1.36 -8.32
N ILE A 310 -20.20 0.74 -7.43
CA ILE A 310 -20.21 1.00 -5.98
C ILE A 310 -18.90 1.65 -5.51
N GLY A 311 -18.15 2.29 -6.41
CA GLY A 311 -16.97 3.06 -6.02
C GLY A 311 -17.40 4.31 -5.22
N ASP A 312 -16.83 4.50 -4.03
CA ASP A 312 -17.25 5.62 -3.16
C ASP A 312 -16.67 6.98 -3.57
N SER A 313 -15.50 7.03 -4.23
CA SER A 313 -14.89 8.33 -4.61
C SER A 313 -15.53 8.98 -5.84
N PRO A 314 -15.90 8.26 -6.92
CA PRO A 314 -16.45 8.88 -8.13
C PRO A 314 -17.72 9.71 -7.90
N PRO A 315 -18.75 9.24 -7.15
CA PRO A 315 -19.95 10.05 -6.92
C PRO A 315 -19.67 11.41 -6.28
N LEU A 316 -18.78 11.44 -5.26
CA LEU A 316 -18.38 12.71 -4.62
C LEU A 316 -17.61 13.61 -5.59
N LEU A 317 -16.65 13.05 -6.33
CA LEU A 317 -15.87 13.82 -7.29
C LEU A 317 -16.74 14.38 -8.42
N ILE A 318 -17.72 13.62 -8.89
CA ILE A 318 -18.72 14.09 -9.88
C ILE A 318 -19.53 15.24 -9.30
N ALA A 319 -20.05 15.10 -8.07
CA ALA A 319 -20.79 16.17 -7.40
C ALA A 319 -19.96 17.46 -7.20
N LEU A 320 -18.64 17.33 -7.06
CA LEU A 320 -17.69 18.45 -6.98
C LEU A 320 -17.30 19.02 -8.36
N GLY A 321 -17.83 18.49 -9.46
CA GLY A 321 -17.48 18.92 -10.81
C GLY A 321 -16.03 18.58 -11.20
N ALA A 322 -15.46 17.51 -10.63
CA ALA A 322 -14.09 17.11 -10.90
C ALA A 322 -13.87 16.79 -12.38
N GLN A 323 -12.64 17.05 -12.83
CA GLN A 323 -12.19 16.75 -14.18
C GLN A 323 -11.09 15.69 -14.14
N ILE A 324 -11.00 14.89 -15.20
CA ILE A 324 -9.94 13.91 -15.39
C ILE A 324 -9.08 14.27 -16.60
N VAL A 325 -7.76 14.21 -16.44
CA VAL A 325 -6.78 14.41 -17.51
C VAL A 325 -6.32 13.05 -18.01
N LEU A 326 -6.62 12.74 -19.27
CA LEU A 326 -6.19 11.53 -19.96
C LEU A 326 -5.01 11.84 -20.88
N ARG A 327 -4.08 10.90 -21.01
CA ARG A 327 -2.89 11.03 -21.86
C ARG A 327 -2.76 9.87 -22.83
N LYS A 328 -2.36 10.16 -24.07
CA LYS A 328 -1.93 9.18 -25.07
C LYS A 328 -0.73 9.72 -25.84
N GLY A 329 0.44 9.08 -25.69
CA GLY A 329 1.69 9.60 -26.22
C GLY A 329 1.98 11.00 -25.67
N ASN A 330 2.12 11.99 -26.55
CA ASN A 330 2.29 13.40 -26.18
C ASN A 330 0.97 14.19 -26.11
N GLY A 331 -0.15 13.57 -26.51
CA GLY A 331 -1.47 14.21 -26.46
C GLY A 331 -2.11 14.08 -25.09
N GLN A 332 -2.79 15.13 -24.66
CA GLN A 332 -3.65 15.13 -23.48
C GLN A 332 -5.04 15.62 -23.84
N ARG A 333 -6.04 15.12 -23.10
CA ARG A 333 -7.41 15.64 -23.13
C ARG A 333 -7.98 15.66 -21.73
N THR A 334 -8.85 16.62 -21.47
CA THR A 334 -9.56 16.76 -20.21
C THR A 334 -11.04 16.48 -20.44
N LEU A 335 -11.65 15.72 -19.54
CA LEU A 335 -13.08 15.40 -19.54
C LEU A 335 -13.68 15.75 -18.17
N ALA A 336 -14.97 16.07 -18.13
CA ALA A 336 -15.71 15.97 -16.88
C ALA A 336 -15.65 14.52 -16.38
N LEU A 337 -15.57 14.30 -15.07
CA LEU A 337 -15.42 12.95 -14.53
C LEU A 337 -16.65 12.07 -14.84
N GLU A 338 -17.85 12.65 -14.93
CA GLU A 338 -19.06 11.92 -15.33
C GLU A 338 -18.97 11.35 -16.74
N ASP A 339 -18.40 12.10 -17.69
CA ASP A 339 -18.19 11.67 -19.08
C ASP A 339 -17.12 10.58 -19.22
N TYR A 340 -16.33 10.35 -18.17
CA TYR A 340 -15.34 9.27 -18.16
C TYR A 340 -15.99 7.89 -18.09
N PHE A 341 -17.17 7.77 -17.48
CA PHE A 341 -17.89 6.51 -17.30
C PHE A 341 -18.93 6.32 -18.41
N ILE A 342 -18.67 5.38 -19.33
CA ILE A 342 -19.49 5.17 -20.53
C ILE A 342 -20.56 4.09 -20.29
N ASP A 343 -20.19 3.01 -19.61
CA ASP A 343 -21.06 1.87 -19.32
C ASP A 343 -20.51 1.11 -18.09
N TYR A 344 -21.15 0.02 -17.68
CA TYR A 344 -20.72 -0.85 -16.59
C TYR A 344 -19.25 -1.28 -16.76
N LYS A 345 -18.38 -0.71 -15.92
CA LYS A 345 -16.92 -0.90 -15.97
C LYS A 345 -16.26 -0.54 -17.30
N VAL A 346 -16.88 0.35 -18.09
CA VAL A 346 -16.32 0.85 -19.36
C VAL A 346 -16.03 2.34 -19.21
N THR A 347 -14.79 2.72 -19.51
CA THR A 347 -14.34 4.11 -19.41
C THR A 347 -13.86 4.67 -20.74
N ALA A 348 -13.86 6.00 -20.85
CA ALA A 348 -13.28 6.70 -21.98
C ALA A 348 -11.76 6.43 -22.07
N ARG A 349 -11.29 5.99 -23.24
CA ARG A 349 -9.87 5.67 -23.50
C ARG A 349 -9.12 6.75 -24.27
#